data_AF-A0A377CBU2-F1
#
_entry.id   AF-A0A377CBU2-F1
#
_cell.length_a   1.000
_cell.length_b   1.000
_cell.length_c   1.000
_cell.angle_alpha   90.00
_cell.angle_beta   90.00
_cell.angle_gamma   90.00
#
_symmetry.space_group_name_H-M   'P 1'
#
loop_
_entity.id
_entity.type
_entity.pdbx_description
1 polymer ?
#
loop_
_entity_poly.entity_id
_entity_poly.type
_entity_poly.pdbx_seq_one_letter_code
_entity_poly.pdbx_strand_id
1 'polypeptide(L)'
;MHSTEVQAKPLFSWKALGWALLYFWFFSTLLQAIIYISGYSGTNGIRDSLLFSSLWLIPVFLFPKRIKIIAAVIGVVLWAASLAALCYYVIYGQEFSQSVLFVMFETNTNEASEYLSQYFSLKIVLIALAYTAVAVLLWTRLRPVYIPKPWRYVVSFALLYGLILHPIAMNTFIKNKPFEKTLDNLASRMEPAAPWQFLTGYYQYRQQLNSLTKLLNENNALPHWLISKMNRVTNRAL
;
A
#
# COMPACT_ATOMS: atom_id res chain seq x y z
N MET A 1 -43.16 37.66 17.53
CA MET A 1 -41.69 37.54 17.69
C MET A 1 -41.29 36.14 17.24
N HIS A 2 -40.88 35.96 15.99
CA HIS A 2 -40.30 34.71 15.51
C HIS A 2 -38.79 34.78 15.68
N SER A 3 -38.27 34.02 16.65
CA SER A 3 -36.83 33.82 16.83
C SER A 3 -36.28 33.10 15.60
N THR A 4 -35.65 33.85 14.70
CA THR A 4 -34.78 33.29 13.67
C THR A 4 -33.57 32.67 14.39
N GLU A 5 -33.63 31.37 14.64
CA GLU A 5 -32.42 30.59 14.89
C GLU A 5 -31.56 30.68 13.63
N VAL A 6 -30.60 31.59 13.66
CA VAL A 6 -29.49 31.63 12.71
C VAL A 6 -28.75 30.31 12.89
N GLN A 7 -29.07 29.31 12.07
CA GLN A 7 -28.30 28.07 11.97
C GLN A 7 -26.85 28.47 11.66
N ALA A 8 -26.01 28.46 12.70
CA ALA A 8 -24.60 28.74 12.56
C ALA A 8 -24.03 27.77 11.52
N LYS A 9 -23.54 28.31 10.40
CA LYS A 9 -22.82 27.52 9.38
C LYS A 9 -21.75 26.72 10.12
N PRO A 10 -21.74 25.37 10.06
CA PRO A 10 -20.74 24.58 10.76
C PRO A 10 -19.36 24.98 10.25
N LEU A 11 -18.59 25.62 11.12
CA LEU A 11 -17.26 26.12 10.82
C LEU A 11 -16.31 24.94 10.57
N PHE A 12 -15.46 25.10 9.57
CA PHE A 12 -14.40 24.13 9.26
C PHE A 12 -13.51 23.94 10.48
N SER A 13 -13.42 22.70 10.98
CA SER A 13 -12.63 22.37 12.17
C SER A 13 -11.27 21.80 11.78
N TRP A 14 -10.22 22.60 11.91
CA TRP A 14 -8.83 22.17 11.75
C TRP A 14 -8.46 20.99 12.66
N LYS A 15 -9.05 20.93 13.87
CA LYS A 15 -8.86 19.81 14.79
C LYS A 15 -9.39 18.50 14.19
N ALA A 16 -10.55 18.52 13.55
CA ALA A 16 -11.12 17.33 12.92
C ALA A 16 -10.28 16.85 11.72
N LEU A 17 -9.73 17.78 10.94
CA LEU A 17 -8.80 17.46 9.84
C LEU A 17 -7.50 16.82 10.37
N GLY A 18 -6.93 17.37 11.44
CA GLY A 18 -5.73 16.81 12.08
C GLY A 18 -5.96 15.38 12.56
N TRP A 19 -7.10 15.08 13.18
CA TRP A 19 -7.44 13.70 13.58
C TRP A 19 -7.64 12.76 12.40
N ALA A 20 -8.25 13.21 11.30
CA ALA A 20 -8.40 12.41 10.09
C ALA A 20 -7.04 12.09 9.45
N LEU A 21 -6.17 13.08 9.34
CA LEU A 21 -4.79 12.89 8.87
C LEU A 21 -4.04 11.90 9.74
N LEU A 22 -4.06 12.10 11.06
CA LEU A 22 -3.37 11.22 12.01
C LEU A 22 -3.87 9.78 11.91
N TYR A 23 -5.19 9.57 11.76
CA TYR A 23 -5.77 8.24 11.59
C TYR A 23 -5.23 7.52 10.35
N PHE A 24 -5.26 8.15 9.17
CA PHE A 24 -4.76 7.51 7.95
C PHE A 24 -3.24 7.37 7.94
N TRP A 25 -2.53 8.37 8.48
CA TRP A 25 -1.08 8.34 8.59
C TRP A 25 -0.63 7.22 9.51
N PHE A 26 -1.33 6.94 10.62
CA PHE A 26 -0.96 5.89 11.57
C PHE A 26 -0.71 4.52 10.92
N PHE A 27 -1.54 4.12 9.95
CA PHE A 27 -1.38 2.82 9.27
C PHE A 27 -0.14 2.74 8.38
N SER A 28 0.29 3.88 7.82
CA SER A 28 1.40 3.98 6.87
C SER A 28 2.72 4.33 7.55
N THR A 29 2.71 5.32 8.44
CA THR A 29 3.91 5.84 9.10
C THR A 29 4.44 4.89 10.15
N LEU A 30 3.60 4.10 10.81
CA LEU A 30 4.07 3.18 11.84
C LEU A 30 4.90 2.04 11.21
N LEU A 31 4.44 1.48 10.09
CA LEU A 31 5.23 0.53 9.30
C LEU A 31 6.54 1.15 8.81
N GLN A 32 6.46 2.34 8.21
CA GLN A 32 7.66 2.99 7.69
C GLN A 32 8.66 3.41 8.77
N ALA A 33 8.17 3.87 9.92
CA ALA A 33 9.02 4.28 11.03
C ALA A 33 9.79 3.08 11.58
N ILE A 34 9.14 1.93 11.68
CA ILE A 34 9.77 0.68 12.10
C ILE A 34 10.85 0.25 11.09
N ILE A 35 10.55 0.30 9.79
CA ILE A 35 11.51 -0.04 8.72
C ILE A 35 12.71 0.94 8.71
N TYR A 36 12.45 2.23 8.89
CA TYR A 36 13.49 3.26 8.94
C TYR A 36 14.42 3.09 10.13
N ILE A 37 13.88 2.81 11.32
CA ILE A 37 14.68 2.58 12.54
C ILE A 37 15.61 1.37 12.37
N SER A 38 15.23 0.40 11.54
CA SER A 38 16.05 -0.78 11.27
C SER A 38 17.00 -0.66 10.09
N GLY A 39 17.08 0.52 9.45
CA GLY A 39 18.12 0.84 8.47
C GLY A 39 17.95 0.21 7.09
N TYR A 40 16.84 -0.48 6.83
CA TYR A 40 16.59 -1.15 5.55
C TYR A 40 16.05 -0.20 4.45
N SER A 41 15.47 0.95 4.81
CA SER A 41 14.87 1.87 3.85
C SER A 41 15.23 3.34 4.11
N GLY A 42 15.52 4.07 3.04
CA GLY A 42 15.81 5.51 3.10
C GLY A 42 14.57 6.37 3.36
N THR A 43 14.75 7.68 3.51
CA THR A 43 13.67 8.65 3.80
C THR A 43 12.60 8.76 2.71
N ASN A 44 12.87 8.26 1.50
CA ASN A 44 11.95 8.29 0.37
C ASN A 44 10.66 7.48 0.65
N GLY A 45 10.76 6.33 1.33
CA GLY A 45 9.60 5.52 1.69
C GLY A 45 8.63 6.25 2.62
N ILE A 46 9.15 6.98 3.62
CA ILE A 46 8.33 7.75 4.58
C ILE A 46 7.53 8.83 3.84
N ARG A 47 8.18 9.56 2.94
CA ARG A 47 7.51 10.61 2.18
C ARG A 47 6.42 10.04 1.28
N ASP A 48 6.74 9.01 0.51
CA ASP A 48 5.81 8.48 -0.48
C ASP A 48 4.61 7.79 0.21
N SER A 49 4.84 7.12 1.33
CA SER A 49 3.79 6.54 2.18
C SER A 49 2.84 7.57 2.80
N LEU A 50 3.37 8.71 3.28
CA LEU A 50 2.56 9.84 3.75
C LEU A 50 1.72 10.45 2.62
N LEU A 51 2.32 10.60 1.44
CA LEU A 51 1.65 11.15 0.26
C LEU A 51 0.49 10.23 -0.16
N PHE A 52 0.73 8.93 -0.35
CA PHE A 52 -0.31 8.00 -0.81
C PHE A 52 -1.35 7.67 0.26
N SER A 53 -0.99 7.72 1.55
CA SER A 53 -1.97 7.66 2.64
C SER A 53 -2.96 8.84 2.57
N SER A 54 -2.51 10.01 2.10
CA SER A 54 -3.37 11.19 1.91
C SER A 54 -4.41 11.01 0.78
N LEU A 55 -4.25 10.01 -0.11
CA LEU A 55 -5.24 9.68 -1.13
C LEU A 55 -6.57 9.19 -0.48
N TRP A 56 -6.49 8.55 0.68
CA TRP A 56 -7.66 8.07 1.42
C TRP A 56 -8.48 9.18 2.07
N LEU A 57 -7.96 10.41 2.12
CA LEU A 57 -8.73 11.58 2.55
C LEU A 57 -9.76 12.02 1.52
N ILE A 58 -9.59 11.68 0.24
CA ILE A 58 -10.52 12.03 -0.84
C ILE A 58 -11.95 11.54 -0.55
N PRO A 59 -12.21 10.24 -0.32
CA PRO A 59 -13.57 9.76 -0.03
C PRO A 59 -14.14 10.35 1.27
N VAL A 60 -13.29 10.60 2.26
CA VAL A 60 -13.67 11.26 3.52
C VAL A 60 -14.11 12.70 3.30
N PHE A 61 -13.36 13.46 2.50
CA PHE A 61 -13.71 14.82 2.11
C PHE A 61 -14.90 14.88 1.19
N LEU A 62 -15.19 13.82 0.40
CA LEU A 62 -16.33 13.69 -0.51
C LEU A 62 -17.64 13.22 0.15
N PHE A 63 -17.64 12.71 1.39
CA PHE A 63 -18.89 12.44 2.14
C PHE A 63 -18.77 12.75 3.65
N PRO A 64 -19.09 13.98 4.11
CA PRO A 64 -18.72 14.40 5.46
C PRO A 64 -19.67 13.82 6.52
N LYS A 65 -20.91 13.50 6.12
CA LYS A 65 -21.95 12.84 6.92
C LYS A 65 -21.65 11.36 7.16
N ARG A 66 -20.84 10.73 6.30
CA ARG A 66 -20.50 9.30 6.36
C ARG A 66 -19.02 9.05 6.68
N ILE A 67 -18.31 10.07 7.14
CA ILE A 67 -16.86 10.02 7.44
C ILE A 67 -16.48 8.84 8.32
N LYS A 68 -17.21 8.55 9.40
CA LYS A 68 -16.91 7.45 10.32
C LYS A 68 -17.07 6.08 9.66
N ILE A 69 -18.09 5.90 8.82
CA ILE A 69 -18.34 4.64 8.10
C ILE A 69 -17.28 4.42 7.04
N ILE A 70 -17.00 5.46 6.23
CA ILE A 70 -15.98 5.40 5.18
C ILE A 70 -14.60 5.15 5.79
N ALA A 71 -14.25 5.88 6.85
CA ALA A 71 -13.01 5.67 7.57
C ALA A 71 -12.94 4.30 8.25
N ALA A 72 -14.06 3.74 8.73
CA ALA A 72 -14.10 2.39 9.27
C ALA A 72 -13.83 1.34 8.20
N VAL A 73 -14.51 1.42 7.05
CA VAL A 73 -14.34 0.46 5.94
C VAL A 73 -12.90 0.50 5.42
N ILE A 74 -12.41 1.70 5.08
CA ILE A 74 -11.03 1.87 4.63
C ILE A 74 -10.05 1.46 5.74
N GLY A 75 -10.33 1.86 6.97
CA GLY A 75 -9.52 1.56 8.14
C GLY A 75 -9.38 0.08 8.43
N VAL A 76 -10.43 -0.72 8.25
CA VAL A 76 -10.37 -2.19 8.39
C VAL A 76 -9.45 -2.79 7.33
N VAL A 77 -9.56 -2.34 6.07
CA VAL A 77 -8.69 -2.81 4.99
C VAL A 77 -7.22 -2.41 5.26
N LEU A 78 -6.99 -1.16 5.66
CA LEU A 78 -5.66 -0.66 6.02
C LEU A 78 -5.09 -1.39 7.23
N TRP A 79 -5.89 -1.62 8.27
CA TRP A 79 -5.52 -2.34 9.48
C TRP A 79 -5.15 -3.78 9.18
N ALA A 80 -5.94 -4.50 8.39
CA ALA A 80 -5.66 -5.90 8.06
C ALA A 80 -4.34 -6.01 7.28
N ALA A 81 -4.17 -5.15 6.27
CA ALA A 81 -2.94 -5.07 5.48
C ALA A 81 -1.73 -4.69 6.35
N SER A 82 -1.84 -3.63 7.16
CA SER A 82 -0.73 -3.15 7.97
C SER A 82 -0.37 -4.12 9.10
N LEU A 83 -1.36 -4.79 9.71
CA LEU A 83 -1.14 -5.78 10.74
C LEU A 83 -0.41 -7.01 10.18
N ALA A 84 -0.79 -7.48 8.98
CA ALA A 84 -0.08 -8.57 8.33
C ALA A 84 1.39 -8.24 8.07
N ALA A 85 1.67 -7.04 7.54
CA ALA A 85 3.04 -6.57 7.31
C ALA A 85 3.81 -6.36 8.63
N LEU A 86 3.16 -5.88 9.69
CA LEU A 86 3.75 -5.71 11.02
C LEU A 86 4.12 -7.05 11.66
N CYS A 87 3.22 -8.04 11.58
CA CYS A 87 3.50 -9.39 12.08
C CYS A 87 4.67 -10.03 11.33
N TYR A 88 4.69 -9.90 10.00
CA TYR A 88 5.80 -10.36 9.18
C TYR A 88 7.12 -9.72 9.63
N TYR A 89 7.12 -8.41 9.82
CA TYR A 89 8.28 -7.68 10.29
C TYR A 89 8.78 -8.16 11.65
N VAL A 90 7.89 -8.38 12.62
CA VAL A 90 8.25 -8.86 13.97
C VAL A 90 8.90 -10.24 13.92
N ILE A 91 8.50 -11.09 12.99
CA ILE A 91 9.02 -12.45 12.82
C ILE A 91 10.38 -12.43 12.13
N TYR A 92 10.50 -11.74 11.00
CA TYR A 92 11.66 -11.85 10.09
C TYR A 92 12.64 -10.67 10.19
N GLY A 93 12.26 -9.57 10.83
CA GLY A 93 13.08 -8.36 10.95
C GLY A 93 13.30 -7.61 9.64
N GLN A 94 12.53 -7.90 8.59
CA GLN A 94 12.64 -7.29 7.27
C GLN A 94 11.28 -6.85 6.73
N GLU A 95 11.30 -5.91 5.79
CA GLU A 95 10.07 -5.40 5.16
C GLU A 95 9.44 -6.42 4.21
N PHE A 96 8.14 -6.26 3.99
CA PHE A 96 7.40 -7.12 3.09
C PHE A 96 7.80 -6.82 1.64
N SER A 97 8.49 -7.76 0.99
CA SER A 97 9.02 -7.59 -0.37
C SER A 97 8.26 -8.43 -1.40
N GLN A 98 8.40 -8.09 -2.67
CA GLN A 98 7.87 -8.85 -3.80
C GLN A 98 8.24 -10.34 -3.74
N SER A 99 9.51 -10.67 -3.45
CA SER A 99 9.99 -12.06 -3.41
C SER A 99 9.33 -12.86 -2.30
N VAL A 100 9.06 -12.23 -1.15
CA VAL A 100 8.33 -12.84 -0.03
C VAL A 100 6.90 -13.16 -0.44
N LEU A 101 6.26 -12.25 -1.17
CA LEU A 101 4.90 -12.43 -1.64
C LEU A 101 4.80 -13.58 -2.66
N PHE A 102 5.80 -13.70 -3.56
CA PHE A 102 5.94 -14.84 -4.46
C PHE A 102 6.05 -16.16 -3.68
N VAL A 103 6.94 -16.25 -2.69
CA VAL A 103 7.09 -17.45 -1.86
C VAL A 103 5.79 -17.77 -1.11
N MET A 104 5.14 -16.78 -0.52
CA MET A 104 3.87 -16.98 0.21
C MET A 104 2.74 -17.51 -0.68
N PHE A 105 2.67 -17.12 -1.95
CA PHE A 105 1.64 -17.62 -2.88
C PHE A 105 1.98 -18.98 -3.49
N GLU A 106 3.25 -19.31 -3.65
CA GLU A 106 3.69 -20.65 -4.10
C GLU A 106 3.65 -21.68 -2.98
N THR A 107 3.82 -21.27 -1.72
CA THR A 107 3.74 -22.14 -0.55
C THR A 107 2.32 -22.70 -0.37
N ASN A 108 2.23 -24.01 -0.15
CA ASN A 108 0.97 -24.71 0.10
C ASN A 108 0.41 -24.33 1.48
N THR A 109 -0.92 -24.35 1.66
CA THR A 109 -1.59 -24.08 2.94
C THR A 109 -1.08 -24.94 4.10
N ASN A 110 -0.61 -26.16 3.82
CA ASN A 110 -0.04 -27.04 4.84
C ASN A 110 1.32 -26.53 5.35
N GLU A 111 2.21 -26.11 4.46
CA GLU A 111 3.52 -25.53 4.80
C GLU A 111 3.34 -24.16 5.49
N ALA A 112 2.42 -23.33 4.99
CA ALA A 112 2.10 -22.04 5.61
C ALA A 112 1.61 -22.18 7.06
N SER A 113 0.82 -23.22 7.36
CA SER A 113 0.31 -23.50 8.71
C SER A 113 1.42 -23.96 9.67
N GLU A 114 2.38 -24.73 9.17
CA GLU A 114 3.54 -25.19 9.95
C GLU A 114 4.43 -23.99 10.35
N TYR A 115 4.71 -23.10 9.39
CA TYR A 115 5.41 -21.85 9.68
C TYR A 115 4.64 -20.97 10.67
N LEU A 116 3.33 -20.77 10.47
CA LEU A 116 2.52 -19.95 11.36
C LEU A 116 2.58 -20.44 12.81
N SER A 117 2.48 -21.75 13.02
CA SER A 117 2.50 -22.35 14.36
C SER A 117 3.85 -22.17 15.05
N GLN A 118 4.95 -22.21 14.29
CA GLN A 118 6.30 -22.01 14.82
C GLN A 118 6.58 -20.55 15.18
N TYR A 119 6.02 -19.60 14.43
CA TYR A 119 6.23 -18.17 14.67
C TYR A 119 5.20 -17.54 15.60
N PHE A 120 4.07 -18.22 15.85
CA PHE A 120 3.04 -17.74 16.77
C PHE A 120 3.60 -17.59 18.18
N SER A 121 3.75 -16.35 18.63
CA SER A 121 4.28 -16.03 19.95
C SER A 121 3.42 -15.00 20.65
N LEU A 122 3.41 -15.04 21.98
CA LEU A 122 2.66 -14.09 22.82
C LEU A 122 3.11 -12.63 22.55
N LYS A 123 4.36 -12.43 22.12
CA LYS A 123 4.88 -11.12 21.69
C LYS A 123 4.09 -10.56 20.50
N ILE A 124 3.85 -11.36 19.46
CA ILE A 124 3.08 -10.95 18.28
C ILE A 124 1.65 -10.61 18.68
N VAL A 125 1.02 -11.42 19.54
CA VAL A 125 -0.34 -11.17 20.04
C VAL A 125 -0.42 -9.85 20.80
N LEU A 126 0.53 -9.57 21.70
CA LEU A 126 0.55 -8.31 22.46
C LEU A 126 0.76 -7.09 21.54
N ILE A 127 1.66 -7.19 20.57
CA ILE A 127 1.90 -6.11 19.60
C ILE A 127 0.65 -5.88 18.74
N ALA A 128 0.01 -6.95 18.25
CA ALA A 128 -1.22 -6.88 17.47
C ALA A 128 -2.37 -6.25 18.25
N LEU A 129 -2.53 -6.62 19.53
CA LEU A 129 -3.54 -6.03 20.42
C LEU A 129 -3.27 -4.55 20.69
N ALA A 130 -2.03 -4.18 21.03
CA ALA A 130 -1.65 -2.79 21.25
C ALA A 130 -1.88 -1.95 19.98
N TYR A 131 -1.49 -2.47 18.82
CA TYR A 131 -1.69 -1.81 17.53
C TYR A 131 -3.18 -1.60 17.21
N THR A 132 -3.99 -2.63 17.42
CA THR A 132 -5.44 -2.56 17.21
C THR A 132 -6.12 -1.59 18.17
N ALA A 133 -5.70 -1.57 19.44
CA ALA A 133 -6.22 -0.63 20.42
C ALA A 133 -5.95 0.82 20.01
N VAL A 134 -4.74 1.15 19.54
CA VAL A 134 -4.42 2.49 19.04
C VAL A 134 -5.26 2.83 17.81
N ALA A 135 -5.42 1.91 16.86
CA ALA A 135 -6.26 2.13 15.67
C ALA A 135 -7.73 2.44 16.05
N VAL A 136 -8.30 1.69 17.00
CA VAL A 136 -9.67 1.91 17.50
C VAL A 136 -9.78 3.24 18.26
N LEU A 137 -8.79 3.58 19.10
CA LEU A 137 -8.75 4.86 19.80
C LEU A 137 -8.71 6.04 18.82
N LEU A 138 -7.90 5.97 17.77
CA LEU A 138 -7.86 7.00 16.74
C LEU A 138 -9.18 7.09 15.96
N TRP A 139 -9.81 5.95 15.65
CA TRP A 139 -11.11 5.91 14.97
C TRP A 139 -12.24 6.54 15.81
N THR A 140 -12.30 6.25 17.11
CA THR A 140 -13.33 6.83 18.00
C THR A 140 -13.19 8.35 18.15
N ARG A 141 -11.97 8.88 17.98
CA ARG A 141 -11.67 10.33 18.03
C ARG A 141 -11.96 11.05 16.72
N LEU A 142 -12.26 10.35 15.62
CA LEU A 142 -12.62 10.97 14.35
C LEU A 142 -13.91 11.81 14.48
N ARG A 143 -13.80 13.08 14.12
CA ARG A 143 -14.93 14.02 14.06
C ARG A 143 -15.27 14.33 12.59
N PRO A 144 -16.55 14.57 12.26
CA PRO A 144 -16.92 14.99 10.92
C PRO A 144 -16.22 16.28 10.51
N VAL A 145 -15.46 16.22 9.41
CA VAL A 145 -14.82 17.41 8.82
C VAL A 145 -15.83 18.05 7.87
N TYR A 146 -16.42 19.17 8.29
CA TYR A 146 -17.30 19.94 7.42
C TYR A 146 -16.48 20.90 6.55
N ILE A 147 -16.46 20.66 5.24
CA ILE A 147 -15.77 21.51 4.26
C ILE A 147 -16.82 22.23 3.40
N PRO A 148 -16.73 23.56 3.22
CA PRO A 148 -17.64 24.31 2.35
C PRO A 148 -17.54 23.87 0.88
N LYS A 149 -18.65 24.01 0.14
CA LYS A 149 -18.92 23.26 -1.09
C LYS A 149 -18.14 23.58 -2.37
N PRO A 150 -17.34 24.65 -2.56
CA PRO A 150 -16.36 24.58 -3.65
C PRO A 150 -15.08 23.86 -3.19
N TRP A 151 -14.60 24.15 -1.98
CA TRP A 151 -13.30 23.70 -1.48
C TRP A 151 -13.19 22.19 -1.31
N ARG A 152 -14.27 21.49 -0.99
CA ARG A 152 -14.32 20.01 -0.98
C ARG A 152 -13.78 19.41 -2.28
N TYR A 153 -14.28 19.89 -3.40
CA TYR A 153 -13.97 19.33 -4.71
C TYR A 153 -12.62 19.82 -5.18
N VAL A 154 -12.29 21.09 -4.92
CA VAL A 154 -10.98 21.67 -5.23
C VAL A 154 -9.86 20.93 -4.51
N VAL A 155 -9.98 20.68 -3.20
CA VAL A 155 -8.94 19.98 -2.43
C VAL A 155 -8.83 18.51 -2.86
N SER A 156 -9.95 17.83 -3.09
CA SER A 156 -9.94 16.44 -3.57
C SER A 156 -9.32 16.33 -4.96
N PHE A 157 -9.66 17.25 -5.86
CA PHE A 157 -9.11 17.32 -7.21
C PHE A 157 -7.64 17.73 -7.20
N ALA A 158 -7.23 18.67 -6.34
CA ALA A 158 -5.83 19.07 -6.19
C ALA A 158 -4.97 17.93 -5.63
N LEU A 159 -5.48 17.16 -4.67
CA LEU A 159 -4.81 15.95 -4.16
C LEU A 159 -4.65 14.91 -5.27
N LEU A 160 -5.73 14.59 -5.99
CA LEU A 160 -5.69 13.63 -7.09
C LEU A 160 -4.76 14.12 -8.22
N TYR A 161 -4.84 15.41 -8.56
CA TYR A 161 -4.01 16.01 -9.59
C TYR A 161 -2.54 16.00 -9.20
N GLY A 162 -2.21 16.43 -7.99
CA GLY A 162 -0.83 16.49 -7.50
C GLY A 162 -0.19 15.11 -7.33
N LEU A 163 -0.94 14.12 -6.85
CA LEU A 163 -0.39 12.78 -6.60
C LEU A 163 -0.33 11.89 -7.84
N ILE A 164 -1.34 11.97 -8.73
CA ILE A 164 -1.51 11.03 -9.84
C ILE A 164 -1.28 11.75 -11.18
N LEU A 165 -2.00 12.83 -11.48
CA LEU A 165 -1.90 13.46 -12.80
C LEU A 165 -0.57 14.17 -13.02
N HIS A 166 0.02 14.82 -12.02
CA HIS A 166 1.29 15.53 -12.18
C HIS A 166 2.44 14.60 -12.57
N PRO A 167 2.72 13.48 -11.86
CA PRO A 167 3.79 12.57 -12.28
C PRO A 167 3.46 11.85 -13.61
N ILE A 168 2.19 11.58 -13.91
CA ILE A 168 1.79 11.00 -15.20
C ILE A 168 2.02 12.02 -16.31
N ALA A 169 1.46 13.22 -16.21
CA ALA A 169 1.61 14.27 -17.20
C ALA A 169 3.10 14.60 -17.45
N MET A 170 3.90 14.75 -16.39
CA MET A 170 5.32 15.04 -16.52
C MET A 170 6.10 13.89 -17.18
N ASN A 171 5.82 12.63 -16.85
CA ASN A 171 6.58 11.50 -17.38
C ASN A 171 6.11 11.06 -18.78
N THR A 172 4.82 11.22 -19.09
CA THR A 172 4.24 10.81 -20.38
C THR A 172 4.36 11.92 -21.42
N PHE A 173 4.08 13.19 -21.07
CA PHE A 173 4.17 14.30 -22.03
C PHE A 173 5.56 14.94 -22.16
N ILE A 174 6.36 15.00 -21.10
CA ILE A 174 7.69 15.65 -21.16
C ILE A 174 8.80 14.64 -21.41
N LYS A 175 8.69 13.41 -20.90
CA LYS A 175 9.73 12.38 -21.04
C LYS A 175 9.43 11.29 -22.08
N ASN A 176 8.30 11.38 -22.81
CA ASN A 176 7.87 10.39 -23.82
C ASN A 176 7.99 8.93 -23.36
N LYS A 177 7.82 8.66 -22.06
CA LYS A 177 7.85 7.28 -21.57
C LYS A 177 6.50 6.62 -21.88
N PRO A 178 6.49 5.35 -22.33
CA PRO A 178 5.25 4.63 -22.53
C PRO A 178 4.43 4.62 -21.24
N PHE A 179 3.12 4.73 -21.38
CA PHE A 179 2.17 4.85 -20.27
C PHE A 179 2.38 3.76 -19.20
N GLU A 180 2.69 2.53 -19.62
CA GLU A 180 2.99 1.41 -18.73
C GLU A 180 4.18 1.68 -17.80
N LYS A 181 5.32 2.18 -18.33
CA LYS A 181 6.48 2.51 -17.49
C LYS A 181 6.22 3.64 -16.51
N THR A 182 5.23 4.50 -16.80
CA THR A 182 4.83 5.59 -15.91
C THR A 182 3.93 5.06 -14.79
N LEU A 183 3.05 4.10 -15.10
CA LEU A 183 2.26 3.38 -14.11
C LEU A 183 3.13 2.50 -13.22
N ASP A 184 4.11 1.79 -13.75
CA ASP A 184 5.05 0.99 -12.96
C ASP A 184 5.84 1.87 -11.96
N ASN A 185 6.30 3.04 -12.41
CA ASN A 185 6.97 4.02 -11.54
C ASN A 185 6.03 4.64 -10.48
N LEU A 186 4.73 4.69 -10.75
CA LEU A 186 3.73 5.16 -9.77
C LEU A 186 3.42 4.04 -8.78
N ALA A 187 3.25 2.82 -9.28
CA ALA A 187 3.03 1.61 -8.50
C ALA A 187 4.18 1.35 -7.54
N SER A 188 5.44 1.47 -7.98
CA SER A 188 6.61 1.32 -7.11
C SER A 188 6.70 2.39 -6.01
N ARG A 189 6.08 3.57 -6.21
CA ARG A 189 5.99 4.62 -5.18
C ARG A 189 4.79 4.43 -4.25
N MET A 190 3.76 3.72 -4.72
CA MET A 190 2.60 3.33 -3.92
C MET A 190 2.87 2.07 -3.10
N GLU A 191 3.75 1.19 -3.58
CA GLU A 191 4.19 -0.05 -2.93
C GLU A 191 4.47 0.10 -1.44
N PRO A 192 5.13 1.16 -0.93
CA PRO A 192 5.42 1.25 0.49
C PRO A 192 4.20 1.58 1.38
N ALA A 193 3.06 1.94 0.79
CA ALA A 193 1.85 2.30 1.52
C ALA A 193 0.86 1.11 1.59
N ALA A 194 0.25 0.90 2.76
CA ALA A 194 -0.88 -0.02 2.86
C ALA A 194 -2.11 0.55 2.11
N PRO A 195 -2.92 -0.26 1.40
CA PRO A 195 -2.78 -1.70 1.11
C PRO A 195 -2.02 -1.96 -0.20
N TRP A 196 -1.53 -0.91 -0.85
CA TRP A 196 -0.90 -0.95 -2.16
C TRP A 196 0.32 -1.88 -2.19
N GLN A 197 1.02 -2.05 -1.06
CA GLN A 197 2.08 -3.07 -0.89
C GLN A 197 1.65 -4.46 -1.36
N PHE A 198 0.44 -4.90 -1.02
CA PHE A 198 -0.06 -6.24 -1.41
C PHE A 198 -0.55 -6.27 -2.86
N LEU A 199 -1.21 -5.19 -3.31
CA LEU A 199 -1.75 -5.09 -4.67
C LEU A 199 -0.63 -5.06 -5.73
N THR A 200 0.40 -4.26 -5.46
CA THR A 200 1.57 -4.13 -6.34
C THR A 200 2.37 -5.41 -6.37
N GLY A 201 2.62 -6.03 -5.20
CA GLY A 201 3.29 -7.33 -5.16
C GLY A 201 2.51 -8.45 -5.87
N TYR A 202 1.17 -8.49 -5.78
CA TYR A 202 0.35 -9.44 -6.56
C TYR A 202 0.46 -9.21 -8.07
N TYR A 203 0.45 -7.95 -8.51
CA TYR A 203 0.61 -7.62 -9.93
C TYR A 203 1.99 -8.06 -10.45
N GLN A 204 3.05 -7.78 -9.69
CA GLN A 204 4.41 -8.17 -10.03
C GLN A 204 4.57 -9.70 -10.06
N TYR A 205 3.92 -10.43 -9.14
CA TYR A 205 3.85 -11.90 -9.16
C TYR A 205 3.29 -12.42 -10.50
N ARG A 206 2.19 -11.85 -10.99
CA ARG A 206 1.58 -12.23 -12.28
C ARG A 206 2.51 -11.96 -13.47
N GLN A 207 3.24 -10.84 -13.46
CA GLN A 207 4.22 -10.54 -14.49
C GLN A 207 5.39 -11.54 -14.49
N GLN A 208 5.88 -11.92 -13.32
CA GLN A 208 6.95 -12.93 -13.20
C GLN A 208 6.50 -14.29 -13.71
N LEU A 209 5.31 -14.75 -13.35
CA LEU A 209 4.73 -15.99 -13.88
C LEU A 209 4.63 -15.98 -15.40
N ASN A 210 4.15 -14.89 -15.99
CA ASN A 210 4.05 -14.76 -17.44
C ASN A 210 5.44 -14.83 -18.11
N SER A 211 6.44 -14.21 -17.49
CA SER A 211 7.83 -14.22 -17.97
C SER A 211 8.45 -15.62 -17.90
N LEU A 212 8.27 -16.33 -16.77
CA LEU A 212 8.72 -17.71 -16.60
C LEU A 212 8.02 -18.67 -17.58
N THR A 213 6.71 -18.51 -17.76
CA THR A 213 5.93 -19.30 -18.73
C THR A 213 6.44 -19.06 -20.15
N LYS A 214 6.76 -17.81 -20.49
CA LYS A 214 7.31 -17.45 -21.79
C LYS A 214 8.69 -18.09 -22.00
N LEU A 215 9.58 -18.03 -21.01
CA LEU A 215 10.90 -18.66 -21.06
C LEU A 215 10.80 -20.19 -21.17
N LEU A 216 9.86 -20.83 -20.45
CA LEU A 216 9.58 -22.26 -20.56
C LEU A 216 9.06 -22.63 -21.94
N ASN A 217 8.14 -21.83 -22.50
CA ASN A 217 7.63 -22.06 -23.85
C ASN A 217 8.70 -21.84 -24.91
N GLU A 218 9.56 -20.83 -24.77
CA GLU A 218 10.70 -20.60 -25.66
C GLU A 218 11.71 -21.76 -25.57
N ASN A 219 11.99 -22.26 -24.37
CA ASN A 219 12.88 -23.42 -24.16
C ASN A 219 12.25 -24.71 -24.73
N ASN A 220 10.97 -24.98 -24.46
CA ASN A 220 10.25 -26.13 -25.01
C ASN A 220 10.09 -26.06 -26.54
N ALA A 221 10.08 -24.86 -27.11
CA ALA A 221 10.05 -24.65 -28.56
C ALA A 221 11.42 -24.86 -29.23
N LEU A 222 12.51 -24.91 -28.46
CA LEU A 222 13.82 -25.29 -29.01
C LEU A 222 13.79 -26.77 -29.37
N PRO A 223 14.07 -27.13 -30.64
CA PRO A 223 14.03 -28.52 -31.03
C PRO A 223 15.15 -29.28 -30.31
N HIS A 224 14.83 -30.47 -29.79
CA HIS A 224 15.73 -31.29 -28.94
C HIS A 224 17.14 -31.53 -29.53
N TRP A 225 17.28 -31.53 -30.86
CA TRP A 225 18.58 -31.67 -31.53
C TRP A 225 19.49 -30.45 -31.32
N LEU A 226 18.93 -29.24 -31.19
CA LEU A 226 19.68 -28.00 -30.94
C LEU A 226 20.20 -27.97 -29.50
N ILE A 227 19.38 -28.39 -28.54
CA ILE A 227 19.74 -28.53 -27.12
C ILE A 227 20.87 -29.56 -26.97
N SER A 228 20.76 -30.73 -27.62
CA SER A 228 21.80 -31.77 -27.64
C SER A 228 23.12 -31.29 -28.29
N LYS A 229 23.03 -30.41 -29.30
CA LYS A 229 24.21 -29.85 -29.97
C LYS A 229 24.91 -28.82 -29.10
N MET A 230 24.16 -27.93 -28.43
CA MET A 230 24.72 -26.95 -27.50
C MET A 230 25.40 -27.63 -26.31
N ASN A 231 24.76 -28.63 -25.70
CA ASN A 231 25.34 -29.35 -24.55
C ASN A 231 26.66 -30.09 -24.91
N ARG A 232 26.75 -30.61 -26.14
CA ARG A 232 27.99 -31.22 -26.66
C ARG A 232 29.10 -30.22 -26.95
N VAL A 233 28.76 -28.97 -27.26
CA VAL A 233 29.76 -27.90 -27.47
C VAL A 233 30.29 -27.39 -26.13
N THR A 234 29.41 -27.20 -25.13
CA THR A 234 29.81 -26.75 -23.79
C THR A 234 30.69 -27.78 -23.08
N ASN A 235 30.36 -29.07 -23.17
CA ASN A 235 31.19 -30.15 -22.60
C ASN A 235 32.52 -30.41 -23.33
N ARG A 236 32.77 -29.77 -24.48
CA ARG A 236 34.08 -29.82 -25.16
C ARG A 236 34.94 -28.58 -24.89
N ALA A 237 34.38 -27.57 -24.23
CA ALA A 237 35.06 -26.33 -23.87
C ALA A 237 35.55 -26.31 -22.41
N LEU A 238 35.21 -27.35 -21.63
CA LEU A 238 35.78 -27.72 -20.33
C LEU A 238 36.72 -28.90 -20.52
#